data_AF-A0A4Y2U7Y7-F1
#
_entry.id   AF-A0A4Y2U7Y7-F1
#
_cell.length_a   1.000
_cell.length_b   1.000
_cell.length_c   1.000
_cell.angle_alpha   90.00
_cell.angle_beta   90.00
_cell.angle_gamma   90.00
#
_symmetry.space_group_name_H-M   'P 1'
#
loop_
_entity.id
_entity.type
_entity.pdbx_description
1 polymer ?
#
loop_
_entity_poly.entity_id
_entity_poly.type
_entity_poly.pdbx_seq_one_letter_code
_entity_poly.pdbx_strand_id
1 'polypeptide(L)'
;MLATWQMAWDDGDTGRLIHNIIPKVSLHPINWTRNEVLFFTGHGPFPSFLHRFNLAETSFCSCGGIGTPIRYATVCLLTTSYHMAPPSQQHQPIWFRRVANNLTSRRKIHNLLHFLQRETSLFRPDPN
;
A
#
# COMPACT_ATOMS: atom_id res chain seq x y z
N MET A 1 -16.19 -22.31 -13.40
CA MET A 1 -16.06 -21.51 -12.15
C MET A 1 -14.82 -20.62 -12.17
N LEU A 2 -13.59 -21.16 -12.15
CA LEU A 2 -12.36 -20.33 -12.13
C LEU A 2 -12.21 -19.43 -13.37
N ALA A 3 -12.56 -19.92 -14.56
CA ALA A 3 -12.53 -19.12 -15.79
C ALA A 3 -13.47 -17.91 -15.74
N THR A 4 -14.67 -18.06 -15.17
CA THR A 4 -15.63 -16.96 -14.97
C THR A 4 -15.07 -15.89 -14.03
N TRP A 5 -14.43 -16.31 -12.93
CA TRP A 5 -13.74 -15.41 -12.02
C TRP A 5 -12.55 -14.71 -12.68
N GLN A 6 -11.79 -15.41 -13.51
CA GLN A 6 -10.68 -14.82 -14.25
C GLN A 6 -11.16 -13.75 -15.23
N MET A 7 -12.24 -14.00 -15.99
CA MET A 7 -12.82 -12.98 -16.88
C MET A 7 -13.28 -11.74 -16.10
N ALA A 8 -14.01 -11.93 -15.00
CA ALA A 8 -14.41 -10.81 -14.14
C ALA A 8 -13.20 -10.06 -13.54
N TRP A 9 -12.11 -10.77 -13.24
CA TRP A 9 -10.88 -10.17 -12.73
C TRP A 9 -10.14 -9.36 -13.78
N ASP A 10 -10.11 -9.82 -15.03
CA ASP A 10 -9.49 -9.13 -16.15
C ASP A 10 -10.30 -7.89 -16.59
N ASP A 11 -11.64 -8.01 -16.64
CA ASP A 11 -12.54 -6.95 -17.12
C ASP A 11 -12.91 -5.88 -16.07
N GLY A 12 -12.72 -6.16 -14.79
CA GLY A 12 -13.12 -5.23 -13.73
C GLY A 12 -12.24 -3.97 -13.67
N ASP A 13 -12.81 -2.82 -13.31
CA ASP A 13 -12.06 -1.56 -13.16
C ASP A 13 -11.49 -1.32 -11.75
N THR A 14 -11.94 -2.10 -10.77
CA THR A 14 -11.47 -1.99 -9.39
C THR A 14 -10.26 -2.88 -9.14
N GLY A 15 -9.44 -2.51 -8.16
CA GLY A 15 -8.29 -3.33 -7.76
C GLY A 15 -7.18 -3.48 -8.81
N ARG A 16 -7.13 -2.61 -9.84
CA ARG A 16 -6.16 -2.73 -10.95
C ARG A 16 -4.69 -2.76 -10.50
N LEU A 17 -4.37 -2.09 -9.38
CA LEU A 17 -3.05 -2.20 -8.80
C LEU A 17 -2.73 -3.64 -8.35
N ILE A 18 -3.68 -4.31 -7.71
CA ILE A 18 -3.53 -5.71 -7.29
C ILE A 18 -3.54 -6.64 -8.50
N HIS A 19 -4.37 -6.39 -9.52
CA HIS A 19 -4.36 -7.14 -10.78
C HIS A 19 -2.97 -7.13 -11.43
N ASN A 20 -2.31 -5.97 -11.47
CA ASN A 20 -0.94 -5.84 -11.97
C ASN A 20 0.11 -6.67 -11.20
N ILE A 21 -0.17 -7.01 -9.93
CA ILE A 21 0.71 -7.84 -9.10
C ILE A 21 0.32 -9.32 -9.19
N ILE A 22 -0.98 -9.61 -9.15
CA ILE A 22 -1.60 -10.93 -9.14
C ILE A 22 -2.62 -10.99 -10.29
N PRO A 23 -2.17 -11.20 -11.54
CA PRO A 23 -3.05 -11.14 -12.71
C PRO A 23 -3.91 -12.39 -12.86
N LYS A 24 -3.58 -13.49 -12.16
CA LYS A 24 -4.28 -14.77 -12.28
C LYS A 24 -4.99 -15.13 -11.00
N VAL A 25 -6.27 -15.45 -11.11
CA VAL A 25 -7.09 -15.99 -10.03
C VAL A 25 -6.61 -17.41 -9.73
N SER A 26 -6.49 -17.73 -8.44
CA SER A 26 -6.05 -19.04 -7.95
C SER A 26 -6.85 -19.43 -6.72
N LEU A 27 -7.05 -20.73 -6.54
CA LEU A 27 -7.60 -21.29 -5.29
C LEU A 27 -6.53 -21.39 -4.20
N HIS A 28 -5.25 -21.28 -4.54
CA HIS A 28 -4.16 -21.28 -3.58
C HIS A 28 -3.98 -19.87 -3.01
N PRO A 29 -3.93 -19.72 -1.68
CA PRO A 29 -3.72 -18.43 -1.06
C PRO A 29 -2.33 -17.90 -1.40
N ILE A 30 -2.23 -16.59 -1.58
CA ILE A 30 -0.93 -15.94 -1.69
C ILE A 30 -0.31 -15.84 -0.30
N ASN A 31 0.99 -16.14 -0.19
CA ASN A 31 1.72 -16.03 1.06
C ASN A 31 2.08 -14.56 1.34
N TRP A 32 1.07 -13.71 1.62
CA TRP A 32 1.21 -12.33 2.09
C TRP A 32 0.74 -12.21 3.54
N THR A 33 1.51 -11.48 4.35
CA THR A 33 1.12 -11.07 5.70
C THR A 33 0.06 -9.98 5.65
N ARG A 34 -0.66 -9.79 6.76
CA ARG A 34 -1.65 -8.70 6.90
C ARG A 34 -1.06 -7.33 6.53
N ASN A 35 0.15 -7.02 6.98
CA ASN A 35 0.80 -5.74 6.72
C ASN A 35 1.11 -5.53 5.23
N GLU A 36 1.47 -6.58 4.52
CA GLU A 36 1.71 -6.53 3.07
C GLU A 36 0.40 -6.34 2.31
N VAL A 37 -0.67 -7.04 2.70
CA VAL A 37 -2.01 -6.82 2.15
C VAL A 37 -2.41 -5.36 2.30
N LEU A 38 -2.33 -4.80 3.52
CA LEU A 38 -2.66 -3.40 3.79
C LEU A 38 -1.86 -2.43 2.91
N PHE A 39 -0.55 -2.64 2.78
CA PHE A 39 0.30 -1.80 1.95
C PHE A 39 -0.09 -1.84 0.47
N PHE A 40 -0.21 -3.04 -0.12
CA PHE A 40 -0.46 -3.20 -1.56
C PHE A 40 -1.86 -2.79 -1.99
N THR A 41 -2.86 -2.91 -1.12
CA THR A 41 -4.22 -2.43 -1.39
C THR A 41 -4.40 -0.95 -1.05
N GLY A 42 -3.40 -0.32 -0.42
CA GLY A 42 -3.50 1.02 0.13
C GLY A 42 -4.52 1.14 1.27
N HIS A 43 -4.74 0.06 2.02
CA HIS A 43 -5.59 0.03 3.21
C HIS A 43 -4.78 0.22 4.49
N GLY A 44 -5.46 0.48 5.61
CA GLY A 44 -4.83 0.53 6.93
C GLY A 44 -4.54 1.95 7.40
N PRO A 45 -3.40 2.23 8.05
CA PRO A 45 -3.14 3.48 8.76
C PRO A 45 -2.75 4.66 7.85
N PHE A 46 -3.14 4.61 6.57
CA PHE A 46 -2.74 5.63 5.59
C PHE A 46 -3.75 6.78 5.57
N PRO A 47 -3.35 8.05 5.83
CA PRO A 47 -4.26 9.19 5.80
C PRO A 47 -5.06 9.30 4.50
N SER A 48 -4.45 9.00 3.35
CA SER A 48 -5.16 9.03 2.06
C SER A 48 -6.32 8.05 1.98
N PHE A 49 -6.19 6.89 2.63
CA PHE A 49 -7.24 5.89 2.72
C PHE A 49 -8.31 6.31 3.71
N LEU A 50 -7.90 6.71 4.92
CA LEU A 50 -8.82 7.10 5.98
C LEU A 50 -9.70 8.28 5.56
N HIS A 51 -9.11 9.30 4.92
CA HIS A 51 -9.87 10.45 4.41
C HIS A 51 -10.90 10.03 3.35
N ARG A 52 -10.53 9.16 2.40
CA ARG A 52 -11.46 8.67 1.36
C ARG A 52 -12.72 7.99 1.94
N PHE A 53 -12.62 7.42 3.14
CA PHE A 53 -13.73 6.78 3.83
C PHE A 53 -14.33 7.62 4.97
N ASN A 54 -14.03 8.92 5.03
CA ASN A 54 -14.49 9.83 6.08
C ASN A 54 -14.13 9.39 7.50
N LEU A 55 -12.97 8.73 7.65
CA LEU A 55 -12.41 8.31 8.94
C LEU A 55 -11.30 9.24 9.44
N ALA A 56 -10.91 10.22 8.62
CA ALA A 56 -9.95 11.27 8.95
C ALA A 56 -10.31 12.55 8.19
N GLU A 57 -10.04 13.70 8.81
CA GLU A 57 -10.31 15.02 8.23
C GLU A 57 -9.40 15.37 7.04
N THR A 58 -8.19 14.79 6.99
CA THR A 58 -7.20 15.12 5.95
C THR A 58 -6.56 13.87 5.34
N SER A 59 -6.19 13.96 4.05
CA SER A 59 -5.38 12.92 3.38
C SER A 59 -3.88 13.11 3.57
N PHE A 60 -3.46 14.12 4.32
CA PHE A 60 -2.05 14.48 4.47
C PHE A 60 -1.39 13.66 5.59
N CYS A 61 -0.15 13.27 5.34
CA CYS A 61 0.77 12.81 6.37
C CYS A 61 1.36 14.03 7.10
N SER A 62 1.73 13.87 8.37
CA SER A 62 2.42 14.87 9.19
C SER A 62 3.71 15.40 8.55
N CYS A 63 4.28 14.72 7.55
CA CYS A 63 5.39 15.20 6.74
C CYS A 63 4.98 16.18 5.60
N GLY A 64 3.73 16.63 5.55
CA GLY A 64 3.24 17.64 4.61
C GLY A 64 2.87 17.17 3.19
N GLY A 65 2.79 15.86 2.93
CA GLY A 65 2.34 15.34 1.62
C GLY A 65 1.25 14.29 1.76
N ILE A 66 0.62 13.88 0.65
CA ILE A 66 -0.47 12.90 0.70
C ILE A 66 0.04 11.58 1.32
N GLY A 67 -0.63 11.14 2.38
CA GLY A 67 -0.27 9.98 3.20
C GLY A 67 -0.61 8.65 2.53
N THR A 68 -0.02 8.41 1.36
CA THR A 68 -0.14 7.17 0.58
C THR A 68 0.91 6.13 1.00
N PRO A 69 0.70 4.83 0.75
CA PRO A 69 1.72 3.80 1.02
C PRO A 69 3.06 4.10 0.36
N ILE A 70 3.02 4.54 -0.91
CA ILE A 70 4.22 4.86 -1.68
C ILE A 70 4.99 6.04 -1.07
N ARG A 71 4.30 7.08 -0.55
CA ARG A 71 4.95 8.21 0.14
C ARG A 71 5.77 7.72 1.33
N TYR A 72 5.16 6.92 2.20
CA TYR A 72 5.85 6.35 3.36
C TYR A 72 7.01 5.41 2.98
N ALA A 73 6.87 4.68 1.88
CA ALA A 73 7.89 3.75 1.43
C ALA A 73 9.07 4.41 0.68
N THR A 74 9.00 5.69 0.29
CA THR A 74 9.97 6.26 -0.66
C THR A 74 10.48 7.65 -0.33
N VAL A 75 9.69 8.51 0.32
CA VAL A 75 10.03 9.95 0.46
C VAL A 75 9.60 10.59 1.79
N CYS A 76 8.77 9.94 2.61
CA CYS A 76 8.35 10.51 3.88
C CYS A 76 9.52 10.59 4.87
N LEU A 77 9.79 11.80 5.38
CA LEU A 77 10.90 12.06 6.32
C LEU A 77 10.78 11.21 7.60
N LEU A 78 9.55 10.95 8.05
CA LEU A 78 9.26 10.18 9.26
C LEU A 78 9.56 8.67 9.12
N THR A 79 9.79 8.17 7.91
CA THR A 79 9.99 6.75 7.62
C THR A 79 11.25 6.48 6.81
N THR A 80 12.24 7.37 6.91
CA THR A 80 13.51 7.31 6.16
C THR A 80 14.21 5.95 6.25
N SER A 81 14.21 5.32 7.42
CA SER A 81 14.81 3.99 7.65
C SER A 81 14.19 2.86 6.82
N TYR A 82 12.97 3.04 6.31
CA TYR A 82 12.22 2.05 5.54
C TYR A 82 12.22 2.31 4.04
N HIS A 83 12.90 3.38 3.59
CA HIS A 83 12.84 3.80 2.20
C HIS A 83 13.35 2.74 1.23
N MET A 84 12.68 2.71 0.09
CA MET A 84 13.03 2.03 -1.13
C MET A 84 13.16 3.07 -2.24
N ALA A 85 13.88 2.74 -3.31
CA ALA A 85 14.04 3.64 -4.44
C ALA A 85 12.65 4.05 -5.00
N PRO A 86 12.35 5.35 -5.15
CA PRO A 86 11.07 5.80 -5.66
C PRO A 86 10.88 5.35 -7.12
N PRO A 87 9.66 4.99 -7.55
CA PRO A 87 9.37 4.86 -8.97
C PRO A 87 9.24 6.22 -9.63
N SER A 88 9.49 6.27 -10.94
CA SER A 88 8.93 7.38 -11.74
C SER A 88 7.41 7.22 -11.85
N GLN A 89 6.72 8.34 -12.10
CA GLN A 89 5.25 8.38 -12.07
C GLN A 89 4.58 7.36 -13.00
N GLN A 90 5.12 7.15 -14.20
CA GLN A 90 4.60 6.19 -15.18
C GLN A 90 4.87 4.72 -14.81
N HIS A 91 5.85 4.46 -13.95
CA HIS A 91 6.30 3.10 -13.62
C HIS A 91 5.83 2.62 -12.24
N GLN A 92 4.88 3.31 -11.60
CA GLN A 92 4.34 2.90 -10.31
C GLN A 92 3.80 1.44 -10.30
N PRO A 93 3.00 0.98 -11.28
CA PRO A 93 2.51 -0.40 -11.27
C PRO A 93 3.64 -1.44 -11.32
N ILE A 94 4.65 -1.19 -12.16
CA ILE A 94 5.84 -2.04 -12.29
C ILE A 94 6.62 -2.07 -10.97
N TRP A 95 6.74 -0.93 -10.30
CA TRP A 95 7.40 -0.84 -9.01
C TRP A 95 6.71 -1.66 -7.93
N PHE A 96 5.39 -1.54 -7.80
CA PHE A 96 4.63 -2.36 -6.85
C PHE A 96 4.80 -3.84 -7.14
N ARG A 97 4.79 -4.25 -8.41
CA ARG A 97 5.07 -5.64 -8.80
C ARG A 97 6.47 -6.10 -8.41
N ARG A 98 7.50 -5.26 -8.61
CA ARG A 98 8.89 -5.59 -8.20
C ARG A 98 9.02 -5.72 -6.69
N VAL A 99 8.40 -4.80 -5.95
CA VAL A 99 8.39 -4.78 -4.50
C VAL A 99 7.64 -5.99 -3.92
N ALA A 100 6.49 -6.36 -4.50
CA ALA A 100 5.71 -7.53 -4.09
C ALA A 100 6.40 -8.87 -4.38
N ASN A 101 7.28 -8.93 -5.37
CA ASN A 101 8.03 -10.15 -5.72
C ASN A 101 9.40 -10.26 -5.02
N ASN A 102 9.79 -9.26 -4.23
CA ASN A 102 11.08 -9.25 -3.54
C ASN A 102 10.90 -9.40 -2.02
N LEU A 103 11.46 -10.47 -1.44
CA LEU A 103 11.31 -10.78 -0.01
C LEU A 103 11.90 -9.70 0.90
N THR A 104 13.01 -9.06 0.52
CA THR A 104 13.64 -7.99 1.29
C THR A 104 12.76 -6.74 1.31
N SER A 105 12.22 -6.35 0.16
CA SER A 105 11.28 -5.23 0.03
C SER A 105 9.99 -5.49 0.83
N ARG A 106 9.48 -6.71 0.76
CA ARG A 106 8.34 -7.21 1.54
C ARG A 106 8.58 -7.13 3.05
N ARG A 107 9.76 -7.53 3.53
CA ARG A 107 10.15 -7.37 4.94
C ARG A 107 10.25 -5.90 5.36
N LYS A 108 10.78 -5.02 4.50
CA LYS A 108 10.76 -3.57 4.73
C LYS A 108 9.34 -3.03 4.89
N ILE A 109 8.41 -3.43 4.01
CA ILE A 109 6.99 -3.07 4.12
C ILE A 109 6.39 -3.55 5.43
N HIS A 110 6.64 -4.81 5.80
CA HIS A 110 6.13 -5.36 7.05
C HIS A 110 6.56 -4.50 8.25
N ASN A 111 7.85 -4.15 8.31
CA ASN A 111 8.41 -3.34 9.40
C ASN A 111 7.89 -1.89 9.37
N LEU A 112 7.73 -1.31 8.18
CA LEU A 112 7.13 0.02 8.00
C LEU A 112 5.72 0.07 8.58
N LEU A 113 4.86 -0.90 8.21
CA LEU A 113 3.48 -0.93 8.71
C LEU A 113 3.42 -1.17 10.21
N HIS A 114 4.27 -2.06 10.73
CA HIS A 114 4.37 -2.26 12.16
C HIS A 114 4.75 -0.97 12.90
N PHE A 115 5.69 -0.19 12.34
CA PHE A 115 6.05 1.13 12.89
C PHE A 115 4.88 2.11 12.84
N LEU A 116 4.20 2.25 11.69
CA LEU A 116 3.03 3.14 11.56
C LEU A 116 1.88 2.77 12.52
N GLN A 117 1.68 1.48 12.79
CA GLN A 117 0.67 0.98 13.73
C GLN A 117 1.06 1.17 15.19
N ARG A 118 2.36 1.21 15.51
CA ARG A 118 2.84 1.46 16.87
C ARG A 118 2.81 2.94 17.20
N GLU A 119 3.28 3.78 16.28
CA GLU A 119 3.41 5.23 16.48
C GLU A 119 2.18 6.01 15.97
N THR A 120 0.98 5.46 16.16
CA THR A 120 -0.26 6.05 15.61
C THR A 120 -0.52 7.49 16.03
N SER A 121 -0.02 7.92 17.19
CA SER A 121 -0.08 9.31 17.65
C SER A 121 0.73 10.27 16.78
N LEU A 122 1.88 9.85 16.23
CA LEU A 122 2.71 10.68 15.34
C LEU A 122 2.09 10.91 13.96
N PHE A 123 1.17 10.02 13.57
CA PHE A 123 0.53 10.00 12.24
C PHE A 123 -0.95 10.37 12.27
N ARG A 124 -1.49 10.72 13.44
CA ARG A 124 -2.79 11.36 13.54
C ARG A 124 -2.61 12.87 13.39
N PRO A 125 -3.41 13.54 12.54
CA PRO A 125 -3.50 14.99 12.62
C PRO A 125 -4.07 15.38 13.99
N ASP A 126 -3.57 16.46 14.58
CA ASP A 126 -4.08 16.95 15.86
C ASP A 126 -5.59 17.22 15.75
N PRO A 127 -6.39 16.87 16.78
CA PRO A 127 -7.77 17.32 16.84
C PRO A 127 -7.76 18.84 16.95
N ASN A 128 -8.51 19.50 16.06
CA ASN A 128 -8.83 20.93 16.20
C ASN A 128 -9.57 21.20 17.52
#